data_AF-A0A1C5EQZ3-F1
#
_entry.id   AF-A0A1C5EQZ3-F1
#
_cell.length_a   1.000
_cell.length_b   1.000
_cell.length_c   1.000
_cell.angle_alpha   90.00
_cell.angle_beta   90.00
_cell.angle_gamma   90.00
#
_symmetry.space_group_name_H-M   'P 1'
#
loop_
_entity.id
_entity.type
_entity.pdbx_description
1 polymer ?
#
loop_
_entity_poly.entity_id
_entity_poly.type
_entity_poly.pdbx_seq_one_letter_code
_entity_poly.pdbx_strand_id
1 'polypeptide(L)'
;YGFNGVDIDLENGVNSTYMTKALKAVHDKKSDVVVTMAPQTIDMQSASTEYFKTALGIKDFLTVVNMQYYNSGSMQGCDGKVYSQGSVDFLTALACIQLENGLDPSQVGIGVPASTSGAGSGYVEPGVVNDALDCLAKGSGCGSFKPSKTYPGIRGAMTWSTNWDAASGNAWSKAVGPHVHGL
;
A
#
# COMPACT_ATOMS: atom_id res chain seq x y z
N TYR A 1 -11.35 1.30 -24.28
CA TYR A 1 -10.63 2.19 -23.35
C TYR A 1 -9.11 2.00 -23.37
N GLY A 2 -8.58 0.83 -23.73
CA GLY A 2 -7.12 0.68 -23.90
C GLY A 2 -6.32 0.76 -22.60
N PHE A 3 -6.93 0.40 -21.47
CA PHE A 3 -6.27 0.40 -20.17
C PHE A 3 -5.10 -0.60 -20.12
N ASN A 4 -4.05 -0.24 -19.37
CA ASN A 4 -2.87 -1.08 -19.18
C ASN A 4 -3.12 -2.26 -18.24
N GLY A 5 -4.18 -2.21 -17.43
CA GLY A 5 -4.58 -3.33 -16.61
C GLY A 5 -5.73 -3.02 -15.67
N VAL A 6 -5.66 -3.53 -14.44
CA VAL A 6 -6.77 -3.55 -13.48
C VAL A 6 -6.27 -3.32 -12.06
N ASP A 7 -7.07 -2.58 -11.29
CA ASP A 7 -6.91 -2.44 -9.84
C ASP A 7 -8.03 -3.18 -9.11
N ILE A 8 -7.69 -3.90 -8.05
CA ILE A 8 -8.64 -4.68 -7.25
C ILE A 8 -8.91 -3.97 -5.93
N ASP A 9 -10.09 -3.35 -5.86
CA ASP A 9 -10.57 -2.52 -4.75
C ASP A 9 -11.98 -2.96 -4.32
N LEU A 10 -12.16 -4.26 -4.09
CA LEU A 10 -13.43 -4.86 -3.68
C LEU A 10 -13.55 -4.90 -2.15
N GLU A 11 -14.34 -4.02 -1.57
CA GLU A 11 -14.50 -3.92 -0.11
C GLU A 11 -15.66 -4.76 0.45
N ASN A 12 -16.39 -5.47 -0.41
CA ASN A 12 -17.50 -6.36 -0.06
C ASN A 12 -17.06 -7.83 0.10
N GLY A 13 -15.76 -8.07 0.21
CA GLY A 13 -15.14 -9.39 0.37
C GLY A 13 -14.53 -9.95 -0.91
N VAL A 14 -13.43 -10.68 -0.74
CA VAL A 14 -12.72 -11.38 -1.82
C VAL A 14 -12.63 -12.87 -1.49
N ASN A 15 -12.73 -13.71 -2.52
CA ASN A 15 -12.42 -15.13 -2.44
C ASN A 15 -11.14 -15.39 -3.23
N SER A 16 -10.07 -15.78 -2.53
CA SER A 16 -8.74 -15.93 -3.12
C SER A 16 -8.66 -17.00 -4.19
N THR A 17 -9.46 -18.06 -4.09
CA THR A 17 -9.49 -19.15 -5.09
C THR A 17 -9.97 -18.62 -6.44
N TYR A 18 -11.10 -17.91 -6.45
CA TYR A 18 -11.70 -17.43 -7.70
C TYR A 18 -11.04 -16.16 -8.21
N MET A 19 -10.63 -15.25 -7.32
CA MET A 19 -9.93 -14.03 -7.70
C MET A 19 -8.57 -14.34 -8.35
N THR A 20 -7.79 -15.25 -7.75
CA THR A 20 -6.52 -15.69 -8.35
C THR A 20 -6.74 -16.32 -9.73
N LYS A 21 -7.76 -17.17 -9.89
CA LYS A 21 -8.09 -17.77 -11.18
C LYS A 21 -8.47 -16.72 -12.22
N ALA A 22 -9.26 -15.72 -11.84
CA ALA A 22 -9.68 -14.64 -12.72
C ALA A 22 -8.49 -13.79 -13.17
N LEU A 23 -7.62 -13.38 -12.24
CA LEU A 23 -6.44 -12.56 -12.54
C LEU A 23 -5.42 -13.31 -13.42
N LYS A 24 -5.24 -14.62 -13.20
CA LYS A 24 -4.42 -15.46 -14.09
C LYS A 24 -4.99 -15.49 -15.51
N ALA A 25 -6.31 -15.66 -15.66
CA ALA A 25 -6.94 -15.63 -16.98
C ALA A 25 -6.80 -14.27 -17.69
N VAL A 26 -6.74 -13.15 -16.95
CA VAL A 26 -6.43 -11.83 -17.51
C VAL A 26 -4.98 -11.77 -17.97
N HIS A 27 -4.04 -12.19 -17.13
CA HIS A 27 -2.61 -12.21 -17.45
C HIS A 27 -2.29 -13.11 -18.65
N ASP A 28 -2.91 -14.28 -18.75
CA ASP A 28 -2.75 -15.20 -19.90
C ASP A 28 -3.16 -14.54 -21.23
N LYS A 29 -4.09 -13.58 -21.20
CA LYS A 29 -4.50 -12.82 -22.39
C LYS A 29 -3.70 -11.54 -22.62
N LYS A 30 -3.04 -11.02 -21.59
CA LYS A 30 -2.24 -9.79 -21.62
C LYS A 30 -1.08 -9.93 -20.64
N SER A 31 0.04 -10.49 -21.10
CA SER A 31 1.19 -10.80 -20.23
C SER A 31 1.87 -9.56 -19.64
N ASP A 32 1.67 -8.38 -20.25
CA ASP A 32 2.13 -7.08 -19.76
C ASP A 32 1.07 -6.34 -18.92
N VAL A 33 0.04 -7.04 -18.42
CA VAL A 33 -1.01 -6.43 -17.61
C VAL A 33 -0.45 -5.82 -16.33
N VAL A 34 -0.82 -4.58 -16.05
CA VAL A 34 -0.58 -3.94 -14.75
C VAL A 34 -1.66 -4.40 -13.78
N VAL A 35 -1.28 -5.11 -12.72
CA VAL A 35 -2.23 -5.57 -11.69
C VAL A 35 -1.88 -4.92 -10.37
N THR A 36 -2.79 -4.10 -9.87
CA THR A 36 -2.67 -3.48 -8.54
C THR A 36 -3.82 -3.91 -7.65
N MET A 37 -3.63 -3.73 -6.34
CA MET A 37 -4.66 -4.02 -5.34
C MET A 37 -4.67 -2.91 -4.30
N ALA A 38 -5.86 -2.54 -3.81
CA ALA A 38 -6.05 -1.54 -2.76
C ALA A 38 -6.81 -2.13 -1.54
N PRO A 39 -6.29 -3.21 -0.90
CA PRO A 39 -6.94 -3.80 0.26
C PRO A 39 -7.06 -2.81 1.42
N GLN A 40 -8.08 -2.98 2.26
CA GLN A 40 -8.13 -2.32 3.57
C GLN A 40 -7.07 -2.92 4.51
N THR A 41 -6.76 -2.27 5.64
CA THR A 41 -5.74 -2.82 6.56
C THR A 41 -6.08 -4.21 7.10
N ILE A 42 -7.37 -4.48 7.35
CA ILE A 42 -7.85 -5.79 7.84
C ILE A 42 -7.52 -6.93 6.87
N ASP A 43 -7.43 -6.61 5.59
CA ASP A 43 -7.28 -7.57 4.50
C ASP A 43 -5.82 -8.02 4.32
N MET A 44 -4.86 -7.39 5.03
CA MET A 44 -3.42 -7.69 4.93
C MET A 44 -2.75 -7.98 6.28
N GLN A 45 -3.52 -8.14 7.38
CA GLN A 45 -2.96 -8.43 8.72
C GLN A 45 -2.22 -9.78 8.82
N SER A 46 -2.44 -10.71 7.89
CA SER A 46 -1.78 -12.02 7.87
C SER A 46 -1.80 -12.60 6.45
N ALA A 47 -0.80 -13.38 6.06
CA ALA A 47 -0.77 -14.09 4.78
C ALA A 47 -1.94 -15.08 4.58
N SER A 48 -2.73 -15.35 5.63
CA SER A 48 -3.92 -16.20 5.57
C SER A 48 -5.21 -15.47 5.16
N THR A 49 -5.22 -14.14 5.09
CA THR A 49 -6.39 -13.37 4.64
C THR A 49 -6.60 -13.52 3.14
N GLU A 50 -7.84 -13.35 2.65
CA GLU A 50 -8.17 -13.66 1.26
C GLU A 50 -7.50 -12.72 0.25
N TYR A 51 -7.36 -11.44 0.58
CA TYR A 51 -6.61 -10.48 -0.24
C TYR A 51 -5.13 -10.81 -0.30
N PHE A 52 -4.50 -11.08 0.84
CA PHE A 52 -3.08 -11.40 0.88
C PHE A 52 -2.80 -12.75 0.17
N LYS A 53 -3.63 -13.77 0.39
CA LYS A 53 -3.58 -15.01 -0.40
C LYS A 53 -3.66 -14.76 -1.90
N THR A 54 -4.53 -13.85 -2.33
CA THR A 54 -4.63 -13.46 -3.75
C THR A 54 -3.34 -12.81 -4.23
N ALA A 55 -2.81 -11.82 -3.50
CA ALA A 55 -1.56 -11.14 -3.82
C ALA A 55 -0.39 -12.12 -3.96
N LEU A 56 -0.26 -13.08 -3.04
CA LEU A 56 0.76 -14.14 -3.11
C LEU A 56 0.48 -15.12 -4.27
N GLY A 57 -0.78 -15.47 -4.52
CA GLY A 57 -1.19 -16.37 -5.61
C GLY A 57 -0.95 -15.83 -7.02
N ILE A 58 -0.77 -14.51 -7.14
CA ILE A 58 -0.43 -13.80 -8.38
C ILE A 58 0.90 -13.05 -8.31
N LYS A 59 1.76 -13.36 -7.32
CA LYS A 59 3.01 -12.63 -7.06
C LYS A 59 3.86 -12.44 -8.30
N ASP A 60 3.91 -13.42 -9.21
CA ASP A 60 4.75 -13.38 -10.41
C ASP A 60 4.38 -12.26 -11.40
N PHE A 61 3.15 -11.73 -11.34
CA PHE A 61 2.68 -10.64 -12.20
C PHE A 61 1.96 -9.51 -11.46
N LEU A 62 1.91 -9.58 -10.12
CA LEU A 62 1.44 -8.50 -9.27
C LEU A 62 2.39 -7.30 -9.37
N THR A 63 1.86 -6.14 -9.74
CA THR A 63 2.65 -4.90 -9.86
C THR A 63 2.88 -4.25 -8.50
N VAL A 64 1.82 -3.98 -7.74
CA VAL A 64 1.90 -3.39 -6.39
C VAL A 64 0.59 -3.55 -5.60
N VAL A 65 0.71 -3.80 -4.30
CA VAL A 65 -0.36 -3.63 -3.30
C VAL A 65 -0.22 -2.25 -2.67
N ASN A 66 -1.18 -1.37 -2.97
CA ASN A 66 -1.30 -0.05 -2.38
C ASN A 66 -2.36 -0.11 -1.27
N MET A 67 -2.05 -0.80 -0.17
CA MET A 67 -2.97 -0.97 0.94
C MET A 67 -3.47 0.40 1.43
N GLN A 68 -4.75 0.49 1.78
CA GLN A 68 -5.38 1.70 2.29
C GLN A 68 -5.06 1.87 3.79
N TYR A 69 -4.08 2.72 4.13
CA TYR A 69 -3.66 3.00 5.53
C TYR A 69 -4.56 4.04 6.21
N TYR A 70 -5.87 4.02 5.94
CA TYR A 70 -6.83 5.01 6.39
C TYR A 70 -8.23 4.40 6.58
N ASN A 71 -9.17 5.17 7.13
CA ASN A 71 -10.49 4.67 7.55
C ASN A 71 -10.40 3.38 8.40
N SER A 72 -9.33 3.28 9.19
CA SER A 72 -8.98 2.08 9.91
C SER A 72 -8.95 2.33 11.40
N GLY A 73 -9.36 1.30 12.16
CA GLY A 73 -9.03 1.26 13.58
C GLY A 73 -7.53 1.08 13.81
N SER A 74 -7.13 0.92 15.07
CA SER A 74 -5.77 0.49 15.35
C SER A 74 -5.55 -0.95 14.85
N MET A 75 -4.33 -1.23 14.40
CA MET A 75 -3.94 -2.53 13.85
C MET A 75 -2.64 -3.00 14.49
N GLN A 76 -2.39 -4.30 14.46
CA GLN A 76 -1.11 -4.84 14.91
C GLN A 76 -0.08 -4.70 13.79
N GLY A 77 1.12 -4.24 14.12
CA GLY A 77 2.28 -4.30 13.21
C GLY A 77 2.88 -5.70 13.14
N CYS A 78 3.91 -5.87 12.31
CA CYS A 78 4.65 -7.13 12.21
C CYS A 78 5.33 -7.57 13.52
N ASP A 79 5.55 -6.63 14.46
CA ASP A 79 6.09 -6.89 15.80
C ASP A 79 5.01 -7.26 16.84
N GLY A 80 3.75 -7.35 16.43
CA GLY A 80 2.59 -7.65 17.28
C GLY A 80 2.11 -6.49 18.15
N LYS A 81 2.74 -5.31 18.11
CA LYS A 81 2.28 -4.12 18.84
C LYS A 81 1.15 -3.41 18.10
N VAL A 82 0.31 -2.70 18.84
CA VAL A 82 -0.83 -1.95 18.30
C VAL A 82 -0.40 -0.55 17.88
N TYR A 83 -0.73 -0.18 16.64
CA TYR A 83 -0.48 1.12 16.04
C TYR A 83 -1.79 1.75 15.58
N SER A 84 -1.90 3.07 15.69
CA SER A 84 -3.05 3.84 15.23
C SER A 84 -2.72 4.61 13.95
N GLN A 85 -3.65 4.64 13.00
CA GLN A 85 -3.55 5.41 11.77
C GLN A 85 -3.18 6.89 12.02
N GLY A 86 -2.64 7.55 10.99
CA GLY A 86 -2.21 8.95 11.12
C GLY A 86 -0.75 9.12 11.58
N SER A 87 0.08 8.08 11.54
CA SER A 87 1.46 8.12 12.05
C SER A 87 2.45 7.35 11.16
N VAL A 88 3.72 7.75 11.18
CA VAL A 88 4.83 7.02 10.52
C VAL A 88 4.87 5.56 10.97
N ASP A 89 4.67 5.32 12.27
CA ASP A 89 4.71 3.98 12.84
C ASP A 89 3.60 3.08 12.29
N PHE A 90 2.39 3.60 12.09
CA PHE A 90 1.31 2.83 11.47
C PHE A 90 1.63 2.43 10.03
N LEU A 91 2.18 3.36 9.24
CA LEU A 91 2.53 3.09 7.85
C LEU A 91 3.65 2.03 7.77
N THR A 92 4.71 2.21 8.55
CA THR A 92 5.91 1.36 8.51
C THR A 92 5.67 -0.01 9.15
N ALA A 93 4.97 -0.08 10.29
CA ALA A 93 4.74 -1.33 11.00
C ALA A 93 3.75 -2.27 10.28
N LEU A 94 2.77 -1.72 9.55
CA LEU A 94 1.85 -2.52 8.73
C LEU A 94 2.46 -2.87 7.37
N ALA A 95 3.22 -1.97 6.72
CA ALA A 95 3.97 -2.31 5.50
C ALA A 95 4.95 -3.47 5.75
N CYS A 96 5.56 -3.50 6.93
CA CYS A 96 6.43 -4.58 7.38
C CYS A 96 5.75 -5.96 7.30
N ILE A 97 4.45 -6.08 7.59
CA ILE A 97 3.73 -7.37 7.51
C ILE A 97 3.82 -7.92 6.08
N GLN A 98 3.59 -7.07 5.08
CA GLN A 98 3.65 -7.45 3.67
C GLN A 98 5.08 -7.83 3.24
N LEU A 99 6.06 -7.01 3.65
CA LEU A 99 7.47 -7.15 3.31
C LEU A 99 8.14 -8.38 3.96
N GLU A 100 7.68 -8.79 5.15
CA GLU A 100 8.21 -9.96 5.87
C GLU A 100 7.46 -11.26 5.53
N ASN A 101 6.28 -11.18 4.90
CA ASN A 101 5.44 -12.34 4.57
C ASN A 101 5.32 -12.60 3.06
N GLY A 102 6.34 -12.19 2.29
CA GLY A 102 6.59 -12.76 0.97
C GLY A 102 6.34 -11.84 -0.21
N LEU A 103 5.83 -10.62 -0.07
CA LEU A 103 5.82 -9.65 -1.17
C LEU A 103 7.21 -9.03 -1.35
N ASP A 104 7.63 -8.83 -2.60
CA ASP A 104 8.86 -8.09 -2.87
C ASP A 104 8.67 -6.60 -2.50
N PRO A 105 9.73 -5.86 -2.14
CA PRO A 105 9.61 -4.43 -1.86
C PRO A 105 8.92 -3.66 -2.97
N SER A 106 9.19 -4.02 -4.23
CA SER A 106 8.60 -3.39 -5.41
C SER A 106 7.09 -3.68 -5.57
N GLN A 107 6.53 -4.56 -4.75
CA GLN A 107 5.12 -4.92 -4.73
C GLN A 107 4.37 -4.31 -3.54
N VAL A 108 5.01 -3.48 -2.72
CA VAL A 108 4.39 -2.83 -1.56
C VAL A 108 4.42 -1.32 -1.72
N GLY A 109 3.26 -0.68 -1.60
CA GLY A 109 3.09 0.76 -1.64
C GLY A 109 2.27 1.28 -0.45
N ILE A 110 2.40 2.58 -0.18
CA ILE A 110 1.71 3.26 0.92
C ILE A 110 0.52 4.05 0.40
N GLY A 111 -0.71 3.57 0.63
CA GLY A 111 -1.95 4.26 0.26
C GLY A 111 -2.47 5.17 1.38
N VAL A 112 -2.54 6.48 1.15
CA VAL A 112 -3.04 7.48 2.12
C VAL A 112 -4.02 8.48 1.51
N PRO A 113 -4.89 9.14 2.29
CA PRO A 113 -5.77 10.19 1.77
C PRO A 113 -4.96 11.39 1.29
N ALA A 114 -5.36 12.00 0.17
CA ALA A 114 -4.66 13.16 -0.40
C ALA A 114 -4.83 14.43 0.45
N SER A 115 -5.92 14.48 1.22
CA SER A 115 -6.26 15.55 2.14
C SER A 115 -7.15 15.03 3.26
N THR A 116 -7.41 15.87 4.26
CA THR A 116 -8.38 15.56 5.33
C THR A 116 -9.80 15.33 4.83
N SER A 117 -10.14 15.78 3.61
CA SER A 117 -11.44 15.52 2.98
C SER A 117 -11.47 14.21 2.18
N GLY A 118 -10.31 13.59 1.93
CA GLY A 118 -10.21 12.36 1.15
C GLY A 118 -10.74 11.13 1.88
N ALA A 119 -10.75 11.14 3.21
CA ALA A 119 -11.21 10.02 4.03
C ALA A 119 -11.83 10.53 5.33
N GLY A 120 -12.65 9.70 5.99
CA GLY A 120 -13.20 10.03 7.30
C GLY A 120 -12.13 10.05 8.41
N SER A 121 -11.00 9.37 8.20
CA SER A 121 -9.87 9.34 9.13
C SER A 121 -8.60 8.79 8.47
N GLY A 122 -7.44 8.98 9.10
CA GLY A 122 -6.16 8.41 8.64
C GLY A 122 -5.32 9.28 7.68
N TYR A 123 -5.75 10.51 7.40
CA TYR A 123 -4.91 11.50 6.71
C TYR A 123 -3.61 11.75 7.49
N VAL A 124 -2.51 11.91 6.75
CA VAL A 124 -1.21 12.32 7.26
C VAL A 124 -0.64 13.41 6.36
N GLU A 125 0.17 14.30 6.94
CA GLU A 125 0.92 15.28 6.17
C GLU A 125 1.88 14.59 5.19
N PRO A 126 2.15 15.14 4.00
CA PRO A 126 3.05 14.53 3.01
C PRO A 126 4.44 14.16 3.55
N GLY A 127 4.96 14.95 4.50
CA GLY A 127 6.23 14.66 5.19
C GLY A 127 6.23 13.33 5.93
N VAL A 128 5.10 12.92 6.52
CA VAL A 128 4.95 11.63 7.21
C VAL A 128 5.03 10.46 6.24
N VAL A 129 4.51 10.63 5.01
CA VAL A 129 4.62 9.62 3.95
C VAL A 129 6.07 9.48 3.51
N ASN A 130 6.78 10.59 3.33
CA ASN A 130 8.19 10.61 2.98
C ASN A 130 9.06 9.95 4.07
N ASP A 131 8.81 10.30 5.34
CA ASP A 131 9.50 9.70 6.48
C ASP A 131 9.26 8.18 6.57
N ALA A 132 8.05 7.71 6.29
CA ALA A 132 7.75 6.28 6.24
C ALA A 132 8.47 5.57 5.08
N LEU A 133 8.55 6.20 3.91
CA LEU A 133 9.29 5.68 2.76
C LEU A 133 10.78 5.63 3.02
N ASP A 134 11.38 6.69 3.57
CA ASP A 134 12.78 6.71 3.99
C ASP A 134 13.06 5.68 5.09
N CYS A 135 12.12 5.47 6.02
CA CYS A 135 12.29 4.48 7.08
C CYS A 135 12.37 3.07 6.50
N LEU A 136 11.45 2.72 5.60
CA LEU A 136 11.46 1.43 4.93
C LEU A 136 12.66 1.29 4.01
N ALA A 137 12.96 2.28 3.16
CA ALA A 137 13.99 2.18 2.13
C ALA A 137 15.42 2.30 2.67
N LYS A 138 15.64 3.19 3.65
CA LYS A 138 16.98 3.63 4.09
C LYS A 138 17.21 3.46 5.60
N GLY A 139 16.15 3.22 6.38
CA GLY A 139 16.25 3.08 7.84
C GLY A 139 16.38 4.41 8.60
N SER A 140 16.05 5.53 7.95
CA SER A 140 16.04 6.90 8.48
C SER A 140 14.61 7.47 8.49
N GLY A 141 14.30 8.48 9.32
CA GLY A 141 12.94 9.02 9.38
C GLY A 141 11.91 8.10 10.05
N CYS A 142 12.36 7.02 10.70
CA CYS A 142 11.48 6.13 11.47
C CYS A 142 10.91 6.81 12.71
N GLY A 143 9.72 6.38 13.12
CA GLY A 143 9.18 6.69 14.44
C GLY A 143 9.72 5.76 15.52
N SER A 144 8.86 5.31 16.43
CA SER A 144 9.24 4.35 17.47
C SER A 144 9.41 2.93 16.91
N PHE A 145 8.66 2.61 15.84
CA PHE A 145 8.84 1.37 15.11
C PHE A 145 10.04 1.52 14.15
N LYS A 146 10.93 0.54 14.20
CA LYS A 146 12.07 0.44 13.27
C LYS A 146 12.09 -0.94 12.63
N PRO A 147 11.96 -1.05 11.29
CA PRO A 147 12.11 -2.32 10.59
C PRO A 147 13.45 -2.99 10.91
N SER A 148 13.45 -4.33 10.99
CA SER A 148 14.65 -5.13 11.27
C SER A 148 15.73 -5.03 10.17
N LYS A 149 15.32 -4.66 8.95
CA LYS A 149 16.15 -4.44 7.76
C LYS A 149 15.55 -3.36 6.88
N THR A 150 16.34 -2.85 5.93
CA THR A 150 15.87 -1.88 4.93
C THR A 150 15.37 -2.57 3.67
N TYR A 151 14.56 -1.84 2.89
CA TYR A 151 13.86 -2.27 1.69
C TYR A 151 14.03 -1.24 0.56
N PRO A 152 15.25 -1.06 -0.01
CA PRO A 152 15.53 0.00 -1.00
C PRO A 152 14.68 -0.03 -2.28
N GLY A 153 13.95 -1.13 -2.53
CA GLY A 153 13.06 -1.27 -3.68
C GLY A 153 11.58 -1.03 -3.38
N ILE A 154 11.22 -0.45 -2.22
CA ILE A 154 9.82 -0.14 -1.88
C ILE A 154 9.18 0.67 -3.02
N ARG A 155 7.98 0.31 -3.46
CA ARG A 155 7.42 0.84 -4.73
C ARG A 155 7.21 2.35 -4.70
N GLY A 156 6.72 2.87 -3.58
CA GLY A 156 6.32 4.27 -3.43
C GLY A 156 4.98 4.42 -2.72
N ALA A 157 4.17 5.37 -3.17
CA ALA A 157 2.93 5.74 -2.52
C ALA A 157 1.75 5.84 -3.50
N MET A 158 0.55 5.72 -2.96
CA MET A 158 -0.74 5.87 -3.62
C MET A 158 -1.58 6.86 -2.81
N THR A 159 -2.48 7.57 -3.49
CA THR A 159 -3.42 8.43 -2.78
C THR A 159 -4.84 8.35 -3.30
N TRP A 160 -5.79 8.38 -2.36
CA TRP A 160 -7.19 8.68 -2.64
C TRP A 160 -7.44 10.17 -2.34
N SER A 161 -7.63 11.03 -3.32
CA SER A 161 -7.56 10.80 -4.77
C SER A 161 -6.93 12.01 -5.46
N THR A 162 -6.67 11.90 -6.76
CA THR A 162 -6.19 13.04 -7.57
C THR A 162 -7.16 14.23 -7.52
N ASN A 163 -8.47 14.00 -7.44
CA ASN A 163 -9.47 15.06 -7.29
C ASN A 163 -9.33 15.78 -5.94
N TRP A 164 -9.13 15.04 -4.85
CA TRP A 164 -8.94 15.62 -3.52
C TRP A 164 -7.60 16.32 -3.37
N ASP A 165 -6.56 15.81 -4.01
CA ASP A 165 -5.26 16.48 -4.11
C ASP A 165 -5.39 17.81 -4.86
N ALA A 166 -6.04 17.81 -6.03
CA ALA A 166 -6.28 19.02 -6.82
C ALA A 166 -7.11 20.07 -6.07
N ALA A 167 -8.18 19.63 -5.38
CA ALA A 167 -8.97 20.50 -4.50
C ALA A 167 -8.15 21.09 -3.34
N SER A 168 -7.05 20.44 -2.98
CA SER A 168 -6.10 20.84 -1.94
C SER A 168 -4.81 21.46 -2.51
N GLY A 169 -4.85 21.96 -3.76
CA GLY A 169 -3.74 22.68 -4.39
C GLY A 169 -2.58 21.82 -4.90
N ASN A 170 -2.82 20.51 -5.05
CA ASN A 170 -1.82 19.48 -5.38
C ASN A 170 -0.70 19.37 -4.32
N ALA A 171 -1.01 19.66 -3.05
CA ALA A 171 -0.02 19.68 -1.98
C ALA A 171 0.60 18.29 -1.75
N TRP A 172 -0.19 17.22 -1.87
CA TRP A 172 0.29 15.86 -1.64
C TRP A 172 1.21 15.42 -2.78
N SER A 173 0.76 15.50 -4.04
CA SER A 173 1.57 15.04 -5.18
C SER A 173 2.85 15.86 -5.39
N LYS A 174 2.83 17.18 -5.12
CA LYS A 174 4.02 18.03 -5.22
C LYS A 174 5.08 17.70 -4.16
N ALA A 175 4.71 17.09 -3.04
CA ALA A 175 5.63 16.74 -1.96
C ALA A 175 6.05 15.27 -2.01
N VAL A 176 5.10 14.34 -2.19
CA VAL A 176 5.37 12.89 -2.19
C VAL A 176 5.95 12.43 -3.53
N GLY A 177 5.46 12.96 -4.66
CA GLY A 177 5.90 12.55 -5.99
C GLY A 177 7.41 12.70 -6.22
N PRO A 178 7.99 13.91 -6.03
CA PRO A 178 9.43 14.10 -6.17
C PRO A 178 10.27 13.26 -5.20
N HIS A 179 9.76 13.02 -3.99
CA HIS A 179 10.46 12.18 -3.02
C HIS A 179 10.52 10.72 -3.47
N VAL A 180 9.38 10.14 -3.90
CA VAL A 180 9.32 8.77 -4.46
C VAL A 180 10.24 8.62 -5.68
N HIS A 181 10.27 9.59 -6.58
CA HIS A 181 11.14 9.54 -7.77
C HIS A 181 12.64 9.71 -7.47
N GLY A 182 12.99 10.11 -6.25
CA GLY A 182 14.37 10.25 -5.79
C GLY A 182 14.84 9.14 -4.83
N LEU A 183 14.02 8.11 -4.61
CA LEU A 183 14.39 6.94 -3.79
C LEU A 183 15.43 6.05 -4.47
#